data_AF-A0A6N2E6F1-F1
#
_entry.id   AF-A0A6N2E6F1-F1
#
_cell.length_a   1.000
_cell.length_b   1.000
_cell.length_c   1.000
_cell.angle_alpha   90.00
_cell.angle_beta   90.00
_cell.angle_gamma   90.00
#
_symmetry.space_group_name_H-M   'P 1'
#
loop_
_entity.id
_entity.type
_entity.pdbx_description
1 polymer ?
#
loop_
_entity_poly.entity_id
_entity_poly.type
_entity_poly.pdbx_seq_one_letter_code
_entity_poly.pdbx_strand_id
1 'polypeptide(L)' 'GDGIMSAIDFSMDIERVEDPKGDRVKITMNGKFLPYRRY' A
#
# COMPACT_ATOMS: atom_id res chain seq x y z
N GLY A 1 -5.60 14.63 -3.50
CA GLY A 1 -6.81 14.95 -4.28
C GLY A 1 -7.78 13.79 -4.17
N ASP A 2 -9.03 13.97 -4.59
CA ASP A 2 -10.05 12.92 -4.52
C ASP A 2 -9.74 11.82 -5.56
N GLY A 3 -9.60 10.57 -5.11
CA GLY A 3 -9.28 9.43 -5.97
C GLY A 3 -9.17 8.12 -5.19
N ILE A 4 -9.00 7.00 -5.91
CA ILE A 4 -8.76 5.67 -5.32
C ILE A 4 -7.36 5.16 -5.65
N MET A 5 -6.85 4.30 -4.79
CA MET A 5 -5.71 3.46 -5.12
C MET A 5 -6.21 2.26 -5.94
N SER A 6 -5.66 2.08 -7.14
CA SER A 6 -5.93 0.90 -7.97
C SER A 6 -5.45 -0.37 -7.25
N ALA A 7 -6.28 -1.41 -7.24
CA ALA A 7 -5.93 -2.76 -6.78
C ALA A 7 -5.67 -3.73 -7.95
N ILE A 8 -5.58 -3.23 -9.19
CA ILE A 8 -5.24 -4.04 -10.37
C ILE A 8 -3.77 -3.83 -10.75
N ASP A 9 -3.32 -2.58 -10.72
CA ASP A 9 -1.93 -2.17 -10.94
C ASP A 9 -1.35 -1.72 -9.60
N PHE A 10 -1.01 -2.72 -8.77
CA PHE A 10 -0.39 -2.51 -7.46
C PHE A 10 0.66 -3.58 -7.17
N SER A 11 1.67 -3.21 -6.39
CA SER A 11 2.62 -4.13 -5.79
C SER A 11 2.44 -4.18 -4.27
N MET A 12 2.70 -5.36 -3.70
CA MET A 12 2.65 -5.59 -2.27
C MET A 12 3.93 -6.29 -1.84
N ASP A 13 4.65 -5.68 -0.89
CA ASP A 13 5.88 -6.20 -0.34
C ASP A 13 5.68 -6.52 1.14
N ILE A 14 6.12 -7.71 1.56
CA ILE A 14 6.00 -8.19 2.94
C ILE A 14 7.40 -8.43 3.48
N GLU A 15 7.74 -7.71 4.53
CA GLU A 15 9.04 -7.79 5.21
C GLU A 15 8.83 -8.12 6.69
N ARG A 16 9.62 -9.04 7.23
CA ARG A 16 9.69 -9.26 8.69
C ARG A 16 10.77 -8.34 9.25
N VAL A 17 10.40 -7.55 10.25
CA VAL A 17 11.26 -6.57 10.91
C VAL A 17 11.44 -7.01 12.36
N GLU A 18 12.68 -7.23 12.77
CA GLU A 18 13.01 -7.54 14.15
C GLU A 18 12.70 -6.31 15.03
N ASP A 19 11.90 -6.49 16.07
CA ASP A 19 11.57 -5.44 17.05
C ASP A 19 11.84 -5.97 18.47
N PRO A 20 12.34 -5.13 19.39
CA PRO A 20 12.70 -5.55 20.76
C PRO A 20 11.54 -6.17 21.56
N LYS A 21 10.28 -5.98 21.13
CA LYS A 21 9.08 -6.53 21.77
C LYS A 21 8.47 -7.72 21.00
N GLY A 22 9.21 -8.26 20.02
CA GLY A 22 8.79 -9.36 19.16
C GLY A 22 8.64 -8.92 17.70
N ASP A 23 8.83 -9.86 16.78
CA ASP A 23 8.90 -9.56 15.34
C ASP A 23 7.65 -8.88 14.80
N ARG A 24 7.86 -7.88 13.95
CA ARG A 24 6.81 -7.14 13.27
C ARG A 24 6.76 -7.53 11.80
N VAL A 25 5.56 -7.53 11.24
CA VAL A 25 5.37 -7.67 9.79
C VAL A 25 5.10 -6.30 9.23
N LYS A 26 5.96 -5.86 8.31
CA LYS A 26 5.80 -4.64 7.55
C LYS A 26 5.22 -5.00 6.20
N ILE A 27 4.08 -4.40 5.89
CA ILE A 27 3.42 -4.54 4.60
C ILE A 27 3.51 -3.19 3.90
N THR A 28 4.12 -3.18 2.72
CA THR A 28 4.14 -2.00 1.84
C THR A 28 3.16 -2.24 0.71
N MET A 29 2.20 -1.34 0.53
CA MET A 29 1.24 -1.37 -0.57
C MET A 29 1.49 -0.17 -1.48
N ASN A 30 1.77 -0.43 -2.75
CA ASN A 30 2.03 0.61 -3.74
C ASN A 30 1.08 0.42 -4.93
N GLY A 31 -0.04 1.13 -4.92
CA GLY A 31 -1.01 1.11 -6.01
C GLY A 31 -1.07 2.43 -6.75
N LYS A 32 -1.36 2.36 -8.05
CA LYS A 32 -1.52 3.55 -8.90
C LYS A 32 -2.69 4.42 -8.42
N PHE A 33 -2.43 5.71 -8.22
CA PHE A 33 -3.47 6.68 -7.86
C PHE A 33 -4.36 7.01 -9.07
N LEU A 34 -5.66 6.79 -8.92
CA LEU A 34 -6.69 7.07 -9.92
C LEU A 34 -7.56 8.23 -9.43
N PRO A 35 -7.39 9.46 -9.96
CA PRO A 35 -8.23 10.59 -9.58
C PRO A 35 -9.67 10.37 -10.04
N TYR A 36 -10.63 10.75 -9.21
CA TYR A 36 -12.04 10.74 -9.62
C TYR A 36 -12.26 11.83 -10.67
N ARG A 37 -12.82 11.45 -11.82
CA ARG A 37 -13.31 12.46 -12.77
C ARG A 37 -14.59 13.07 -12.22
N ARG A 38 -14.57 14.38 -11.98
CA ARG A 38 -15.79 15.19 -11.88
C ARG A 38 -16.19 15.51 -13.32
N TYR A 39 -17.34 14.98 -13.74
CA TYR A 39 -17.94 15.25 -15.04
C TYR A 39 -18.67 16.60 -15.02
#